data_AF-A0A443YZP4-F1
#
_entry.id   AF-A0A443YZP4-F1
#
_cell.length_a   1.000
_cell.length_b   1.000
_cell.length_c   1.000
_cell.angle_alpha   90.00
_cell.angle_beta   90.00
_cell.angle_gamma   90.00
#
_symmetry.space_group_name_H-M   'P 1'
#
loop_
_entity.id
_entity.type
_entity.pdbx_description
1 polymer ?
#
loop_
_entity_poly.entity_id
_entity_poly.type
_entity_poly.pdbx_seq_one_letter_code
_entity_poly.pdbx_strand_id
1 'polypeptide(L)'
;MYTDDDLTSAVQEGVLPEEQAQAFRDYVQKQRHMTIQDEEHFRLISGFNDIFVVIAAVLALVALGTLGNTLAPWLGGLLVAAAAWGMAEYFTLRRRMALPSIVLLGFCLGGVFFAITHNFMTLESPGSTSLLAFFVTTLVAVAHWYRFKVPLTLAAGLAAFIGILVSALSMVFAFSDTLLKVTLFGCGVLVFLLALRWDSHDRQRQTRQSDVAFWLHLLAAPLLVHPIFVTLADSDFDVSLTQALITLLLYLVLSAMSLVLDRRALMVSALSYVIYVFGALLTSFGVVNLGAAIIGLVIGFGLLLLSVFWHPLRIQLMRVVPEKIQLLVPPIR
;
A
#
# COMPACT_ATOMS: atom_id res chain seq x y z
N MET A 1 -22.69 5.41 27.47
CA MET A 1 -21.42 4.66 27.48
C MET A 1 -20.69 5.13 28.72
N TYR A 2 -20.42 4.24 29.68
CA TYR A 2 -19.72 4.63 30.90
C TYR A 2 -18.23 4.81 30.59
N THR A 3 -17.66 5.87 31.13
CA THR A 3 -16.26 6.25 30.99
C THR A 3 -15.43 5.76 32.18
N ASP A 4 -14.10 5.82 32.08
CA ASP A 4 -13.22 5.44 33.19
C ASP A 4 -13.36 6.41 34.38
N ASP A 5 -13.75 7.65 34.10
CA ASP A 5 -14.09 8.66 35.12
C ASP A 5 -15.37 8.28 35.87
N ASP A 6 -16.39 7.75 35.18
CA ASP A 6 -17.64 7.27 35.80
C ASP A 6 -17.38 6.07 36.74
N LEU A 7 -16.48 5.15 36.35
CA LEU A 7 -16.05 4.03 37.20
C LEU A 7 -15.30 4.51 38.44
N THR A 8 -14.43 5.50 38.28
CA THR A 8 -13.63 6.05 39.38
C THR A 8 -14.52 6.80 40.38
N SER A 9 -15.51 7.55 39.88
CA SER A 9 -16.50 8.22 40.71
C SER A 9 -17.38 7.23 41.50
N ALA A 10 -17.80 6.12 40.88
CA ALA A 10 -18.59 5.09 41.55
C ALA A 10 -17.83 4.37 42.68
N VAL A 11 -16.51 4.23 42.56
CA VAL A 11 -15.65 3.70 43.63
C VAL A 11 -15.50 4.69 44.78
N GLN A 12 -15.32 5.98 44.48
CA GLN A 12 -15.21 7.03 45.49
C GLN A 12 -16.48 7.18 46.33
N GLU A 13 -17.64 7.05 45.71
CA GLU A 13 -18.96 7.10 46.38
C GLU A 13 -19.34 5.77 47.07
N GLY A 14 -18.46 4.76 47.05
CA GLY A 14 -18.69 3.46 47.68
C GLY A 14 -19.81 2.62 47.04
N VAL A 15 -20.30 3.04 45.87
CA VAL A 15 -21.32 2.31 45.08
C VAL A 15 -20.72 1.04 44.47
N LEU A 16 -19.41 1.06 44.15
CA LEU A 16 -18.68 -0.06 43.57
C LEU A 16 -17.38 -0.34 44.35
N PRO A 17 -17.09 -1.61 44.69
CA PRO A 17 -15.79 -1.99 45.23
C PRO A 17 -14.67 -1.78 44.19
N GLU A 18 -13.51 -1.30 44.63
CA GLU A 18 -12.36 -1.02 43.76
C GLU A 18 -11.88 -2.26 42.99
N GLU A 19 -11.94 -3.44 43.61
CA GLU A 19 -11.60 -4.72 42.99
C GLU A 19 -12.52 -5.07 41.80
N GLN A 20 -13.82 -4.74 41.90
CA GLN A 20 -14.78 -4.98 40.82
C GLN A 20 -14.63 -3.97 39.68
N ALA A 21 -14.33 -2.71 40.01
CA ALA A 21 -14.02 -1.70 39.00
C ALA A 21 -12.75 -2.10 38.21
N GLN A 22 -11.73 -2.61 38.89
CA GLN A 22 -10.52 -3.09 38.25
C GLN A 22 -10.77 -4.34 37.38
N ALA A 23 -11.54 -5.32 37.88
CA ALA A 23 -11.94 -6.48 37.10
C ALA A 23 -12.78 -6.10 35.86
N PHE A 24 -13.64 -5.08 35.97
CA PHE A 24 -14.39 -4.56 34.83
C PHE A 24 -13.48 -3.86 33.82
N ARG A 25 -12.50 -3.06 34.26
CA ARG A 25 -11.46 -2.49 33.38
C ARG A 25 -10.70 -3.59 32.63
N ASP A 26 -10.29 -4.64 33.33
CA ASP A 26 -9.57 -5.78 32.74
C ASP A 26 -10.44 -6.56 31.74
N TYR A 27 -11.72 -6.74 32.06
CA TYR A 27 -12.69 -7.36 31.15
C TYR A 27 -12.89 -6.52 29.88
N VAL A 28 -13.11 -5.20 30.03
CA VAL A 28 -13.28 -4.29 28.89
C VAL A 28 -11.99 -4.20 28.07
N GLN A 29 -10.81 -4.20 28.71
CA GLN A 29 -9.53 -4.29 28.00
C GLN A 29 -9.41 -5.59 27.21
N LYS A 30 -9.71 -6.75 27.82
CA LYS A 30 -9.70 -8.05 27.11
C LYS A 30 -10.70 -8.09 25.96
N GLN A 31 -11.91 -7.57 26.17
CA GLN A 31 -12.95 -7.55 25.15
C GLN A 31 -12.60 -6.59 24.00
N ARG A 32 -12.04 -5.42 24.32
CA ARG A 32 -11.45 -4.51 23.32
C ARG A 32 -10.32 -5.21 22.58
N HIS A 33 -9.43 -5.93 23.25
CA HIS A 33 -8.37 -6.69 22.58
C HIS A 33 -8.92 -7.76 21.62
N MET A 34 -10.01 -8.44 21.96
CA MET A 34 -10.66 -9.42 21.07
C MET A 34 -11.36 -8.75 19.88
N THR A 35 -12.10 -7.66 20.12
CA THR A 35 -12.83 -6.93 19.06
C THR A 35 -11.88 -6.17 18.12
N ILE A 36 -10.79 -5.62 18.66
CA ILE A 36 -9.73 -4.91 17.89
C ILE A 36 -8.86 -5.89 17.09
N GLN A 37 -8.88 -7.19 17.40
CA GLN A 37 -8.15 -8.21 16.65
C GLN A 37 -8.82 -8.63 15.33
N ASP A 38 -10.10 -8.28 15.13
CA ASP A 38 -10.88 -8.60 13.93
C ASP A 38 -10.93 -7.47 12.89
N GLU A 39 -10.64 -6.24 13.29
CA GLU A 39 -10.47 -5.12 12.35
C GLU A 39 -8.98 -5.00 12.01
N GLU A 40 -8.61 -4.97 10.73
CA GLU A 40 -7.25 -4.62 10.28
C GLU A 40 -6.94 -3.17 10.71
N HIS A 41 -6.64 -2.97 12.00
CA HIS A 41 -6.30 -1.68 12.56
C HIS A 41 -4.87 -1.37 12.15
N PHE A 42 -4.74 -0.77 10.97
CA PHE A 42 -3.61 0.06 10.66
C PHE A 42 -3.55 1.16 11.72
N ARG A 43 -2.68 1.01 12.73
CA ARG A 43 -2.23 2.12 13.57
C ARG A 43 -1.32 3.05 12.75
N LEU A 44 -1.77 3.46 11.57
CA LEU A 44 -1.07 4.44 10.74
C LEU A 44 -1.11 5.79 11.43
N ILE A 45 -2.22 6.16 12.08
CA ILE A 45 -2.35 7.41 12.82
C ILE A 45 -2.51 7.07 14.31
N SER A 46 -1.42 7.24 15.08
CA SER A 46 -1.45 7.10 16.54
C SER A 46 -1.98 8.36 17.24
N GLY A 47 -2.12 9.47 16.50
CA GLY A 47 -2.75 10.72 16.93
C GLY A 47 -2.50 11.87 15.96
N PHE A 48 -3.10 13.04 16.22
CA PHE A 48 -2.91 14.29 15.43
C PHE A 48 -1.43 14.68 15.27
N ASN A 49 -0.59 14.30 16.22
CA ASN A 49 0.86 14.51 16.18
C ASN A 49 1.53 13.88 14.95
N ASP A 50 1.09 12.69 14.51
CA ASP A 50 1.68 12.02 13.33
C ASP A 50 1.45 12.83 12.06
N ILE A 51 0.25 13.44 11.94
CA ILE A 51 -0.12 14.30 10.81
C ILE A 51 0.74 15.56 10.82
N PHE A 52 0.90 16.21 11.98
CA PHE A 52 1.74 17.40 12.11
C PHE A 52 3.20 17.13 11.71
N VAL A 53 3.78 16.03 12.22
CA VAL A 53 5.16 15.63 11.89
C VAL A 53 5.30 15.38 10.39
N VAL A 54 4.33 14.72 9.76
CA VAL A 54 4.37 14.44 8.32
C VAL A 54 4.30 15.72 7.50
N ILE A 55 3.38 16.63 7.82
CA ILE A 55 3.30 17.92 7.13
C ILE A 55 4.63 18.68 7.28
N ALA A 56 5.17 18.77 8.49
CA ALA A 56 6.45 19.43 8.74
C ALA A 56 7.62 18.78 8.00
N ALA A 57 7.70 17.45 8.00
CA ALA A 57 8.74 16.70 7.30
C ALA A 57 8.65 16.88 5.77
N VAL A 58 7.44 16.79 5.20
CA VAL A 58 7.20 17.02 3.76
C VAL A 58 7.64 18.43 3.38
N LEU A 59 7.19 19.46 4.10
CA LEU A 59 7.56 20.85 3.82
C LEU A 59 9.07 21.07 3.91
N ALA A 60 9.71 20.54 4.95
CA ALA A 60 11.16 20.67 5.15
C ALA A 60 11.95 19.94 4.05
N LEU A 61 11.57 18.71 3.69
CA LEU A 61 12.25 17.92 2.66
C LEU A 61 12.05 18.51 1.27
N VAL A 62 10.84 18.98 0.94
CA VAL A 62 10.59 19.68 -0.33
C VAL A 62 11.42 20.95 -0.40
N ALA A 63 11.41 21.79 0.64
CA ALA A 63 12.23 23.00 0.69
C ALA A 63 13.73 22.67 0.52
N LEU A 64 14.23 21.67 1.25
CA LEU A 64 15.63 21.22 1.15
C LEU A 64 15.97 20.72 -0.26
N GLY A 65 15.08 19.95 -0.89
CA GLY A 65 15.25 19.49 -2.27
C GLY A 65 15.27 20.64 -3.26
N THR A 66 14.39 21.63 -3.13
CA THR A 66 14.39 22.83 -3.99
C THR A 66 15.66 23.65 -3.84
N LEU A 67 16.16 23.85 -2.62
CA LEU A 67 17.42 24.54 -2.36
C LEU A 67 18.62 23.77 -2.89
N GLY A 68 18.64 22.44 -2.77
CA GLY A 68 19.71 21.64 -3.36
C GLY A 68 19.69 21.70 -4.89
N ASN A 69 18.50 21.67 -5.49
CA ASN A 69 18.32 21.73 -6.95
C ASN A 69 18.83 23.05 -7.56
N THR A 70 18.82 24.15 -6.81
CA THR A 70 19.34 25.44 -7.32
C THR A 70 20.87 25.44 -7.44
N LEU A 71 21.56 24.62 -6.66
CA LEU A 71 23.01 24.42 -6.74
C LEU A 71 23.35 23.34 -7.79
N ALA A 72 22.73 22.17 -7.67
CA ALA A 72 22.82 21.09 -8.64
C ALA A 72 21.63 20.13 -8.48
N PRO A 73 20.97 19.70 -9.57
CA PRO A 73 19.81 18.81 -9.48
C PRO A 73 20.07 17.51 -8.68
N TRP A 74 21.22 16.87 -8.87
CA TRP A 74 21.56 15.65 -8.12
C TRP A 74 21.74 15.91 -6.61
N LEU A 75 22.18 17.11 -6.23
CA LEU A 75 22.39 17.50 -4.85
C LEU A 75 21.06 17.64 -4.10
N GLY A 76 20.00 18.14 -4.76
CA GLY A 76 18.65 18.18 -4.19
C GLY A 76 18.14 16.81 -3.77
N GLY A 77 18.24 15.82 -4.68
CA GLY A 77 17.88 14.43 -4.35
C GLY A 77 18.70 13.84 -3.20
N LEU A 78 20.02 14.10 -3.20
CA LEU A 78 20.93 13.58 -2.19
C LEU A 78 20.65 14.16 -0.80
N LEU A 79 20.43 15.48 -0.72
CA LEU A 79 20.09 16.15 0.54
C LEU A 79 18.76 15.65 1.10
N VAL A 80 17.75 15.48 0.23
CA VAL A 80 16.46 14.90 0.61
C VAL A 80 16.64 13.49 1.15
N ALA A 81 17.41 12.65 0.47
CA ALA A 81 17.66 11.27 0.91
C ALA A 81 18.36 11.21 2.27
N ALA A 82 19.41 12.01 2.45
CA ALA A 82 20.17 12.07 3.69
C ALA A 82 19.34 12.62 4.86
N ALA A 83 18.58 13.70 4.63
CA ALA A 83 17.70 14.27 5.64
C ALA A 83 16.56 13.32 6.00
N ALA A 84 15.95 12.64 5.02
CA ALA A 84 14.90 11.67 5.27
C ALA A 84 15.39 10.48 6.10
N TRP A 85 16.60 9.97 5.81
CA TRP A 85 17.24 8.93 6.64
C TRP A 85 17.52 9.43 8.07
N GLY A 86 18.09 10.63 8.22
CA GLY A 86 18.36 11.22 9.53
C GLY A 86 17.10 11.46 10.36
N MET A 87 16.03 11.95 9.73
CA MET A 87 14.71 12.07 10.36
C MET A 87 14.13 10.71 10.73
N ALA A 88 14.31 9.69 9.88
CA ALA A 88 13.85 8.33 10.17
C ALA A 88 14.56 7.72 11.38
N GLU A 89 15.85 8.03 11.62
CA GLU A 89 16.55 7.63 12.85
C GLU A 89 15.81 8.08 14.11
N TYR A 90 15.25 9.30 14.09
CA TYR A 90 14.51 9.84 15.22
C TYR A 90 13.06 9.35 15.25
N PHE A 91 12.29 9.58 14.17
CA PHE A 91 10.85 9.35 14.15
C PHE A 91 10.49 7.87 14.07
N THR A 92 11.28 7.07 13.35
CA THR A 92 11.02 5.62 13.19
C THR A 92 11.55 4.82 14.38
N LEU A 93 12.81 5.03 14.79
CA LEU A 93 13.42 4.18 15.82
C LEU A 93 13.11 4.64 17.24
N ARG A 94 13.22 5.95 17.50
CA ARG A 94 13.05 6.48 18.86
C ARG A 94 11.58 6.76 19.17
N ARG A 95 10.86 7.42 18.25
CA ARG A 95 9.44 7.78 18.44
C ARG A 95 8.47 6.68 18.00
N ARG A 96 8.91 5.69 17.21
CA ARG A 96 8.09 4.55 16.73
C ARG A 96 6.79 4.97 16.02
N MET A 97 6.84 6.06 15.25
CA MET A 97 5.67 6.61 14.54
C MET A 97 5.52 5.95 13.16
N ALA A 98 4.35 5.40 12.83
CA ALA A 98 4.16 4.65 11.58
C ALA A 98 4.01 5.54 10.33
N LEU A 99 3.14 6.56 10.36
CA LEU A 99 2.88 7.44 9.20
C LEU A 99 4.13 8.20 8.75
N PRO A 100 4.87 8.89 9.65
CA PRO A 100 6.08 9.58 9.27
C PRO A 100 7.12 8.62 8.66
N SER A 101 7.27 7.41 9.18
CA SER A 101 8.21 6.43 8.63
C SER A 101 7.91 6.03 7.19
N ILE A 102 6.63 5.92 6.83
CA ILE A 102 6.22 5.62 5.45
C ILE A 102 6.58 6.77 4.51
N VAL A 103 6.29 8.00 4.93
CA VAL A 103 6.59 9.21 4.14
C VAL A 103 8.10 9.39 3.98
N LEU A 104 8.85 9.28 5.08
CA LEU A 104 10.31 9.41 5.08
C LEU A 104 10.98 8.33 4.22
N LEU A 105 10.46 7.10 4.21
CA LEU A 105 10.93 6.05 3.30
C LEU A 105 10.78 6.48 1.83
N GLY A 106 9.61 7.02 1.47
CA GLY A 106 9.32 7.50 0.12
C GLY A 106 10.31 8.59 -0.32
N PHE A 107 10.53 9.60 0.53
CA PHE A 107 11.53 10.64 0.27
C PHE A 107 12.95 10.10 0.22
N CYS A 108 13.29 9.13 1.07
CA CYS A 108 14.62 8.52 1.07
C CYS A 108 14.92 7.81 -0.25
N LEU A 109 14.07 6.87 -0.66
CA LEU A 109 14.27 6.10 -1.89
C LEU A 109 14.09 6.96 -3.14
N GLY A 110 13.10 7.84 -3.16
CA GLY A 110 12.87 8.78 -4.26
C GLY A 110 14.01 9.78 -4.41
N GLY A 111 14.54 10.30 -3.29
CA GLY A 111 15.70 11.20 -3.28
C GLY A 111 16.96 10.52 -3.82
N VAL A 112 17.23 9.27 -3.42
CA VAL A 112 18.35 8.48 -3.96
C VAL A 112 18.20 8.26 -5.46
N PHE A 113 17.02 7.81 -5.89
CA PHE A 113 16.75 7.58 -7.31
C PHE A 113 16.97 8.87 -8.11
N PHE A 114 16.36 9.98 -7.67
CA PHE A 114 16.47 11.29 -8.31
C PHE A 114 17.92 11.79 -8.35
N ALA A 115 18.68 11.62 -7.27
CA ALA A 115 20.07 12.04 -7.20
C ALA A 115 20.92 11.31 -8.23
N ILE A 116 20.80 9.98 -8.30
CA ILE A 116 21.56 9.16 -9.23
C ILE A 116 21.14 9.45 -10.68
N THR A 117 19.84 9.53 -10.97
CA THR A 117 19.39 9.83 -12.34
C THR A 117 19.91 11.17 -12.84
N HIS A 118 19.89 12.21 -12.00
CA HIS A 118 20.36 13.54 -12.39
C HIS A 118 21.88 13.66 -12.42
N ASN A 119 22.60 12.92 -11.57
CA ASN A 119 24.06 12.95 -11.58
C ASN A 119 24.61 12.33 -12.87
N PHE A 120 23.95 11.28 -13.35
CA PHE A 120 24.35 10.50 -14.52
C PHE A 120 23.45 10.70 -15.73
N MET A 121 22.68 11.80 -15.79
CA MET A 121 21.77 12.08 -16.91
C MET A 121 22.52 12.29 -18.23
N THR A 122 23.81 12.65 -18.16
CA THR A 122 24.68 12.91 -19.31
C THR A 122 25.33 11.65 -19.89
N LEU A 123 25.11 10.47 -19.29
CA LEU A 123 25.56 9.21 -19.87
C LEU A 123 24.81 8.92 -21.18
N GLU A 124 25.49 8.32 -22.16
CA GLU A 124 25.00 8.14 -23.54
C GLU A 124 23.77 7.23 -23.69
N SER A 125 23.40 6.45 -22.66
CA SER A 125 22.25 5.54 -22.72
C SER A 125 21.28 5.72 -21.54
N PRO A 126 20.04 6.19 -21.75
CA PRO A 126 19.03 6.35 -20.68
C PRO A 126 18.75 5.09 -19.85
N GLY A 127 18.91 3.90 -20.46
CA GLY A 127 18.76 2.61 -19.78
C GLY A 127 19.83 2.33 -18.72
N SER A 128 21.08 2.75 -18.94
CA SER A 128 22.17 2.51 -17.98
C SER A 128 22.04 3.40 -16.75
N THR A 129 21.65 4.67 -16.94
CA THR A 129 21.36 5.60 -15.85
C THR A 129 20.19 5.10 -14.98
N SER A 130 19.12 4.62 -15.62
CA SER A 130 17.96 4.05 -14.91
C SER A 130 18.33 2.78 -14.14
N LEU A 131 19.12 1.88 -14.76
CA LEU A 131 19.61 0.68 -14.09
C LEU A 131 20.43 1.03 -12.85
N LEU A 132 21.38 1.96 -12.96
CA LEU A 132 22.22 2.39 -11.85
C LEU A 132 21.39 3.01 -10.73
N ALA A 133 20.42 3.87 -11.07
CA ALA A 133 19.52 4.49 -10.09
C ALA A 133 18.70 3.44 -9.34
N PHE A 134 18.07 2.49 -10.04
CA PHE A 134 17.33 1.41 -9.40
C PHE A 134 18.22 0.48 -8.57
N PHE A 135 19.44 0.21 -9.03
CA PHE A 135 20.41 -0.60 -8.29
C PHE A 135 20.79 0.04 -6.96
N VAL A 136 21.20 1.32 -6.97
CA VAL A 136 21.55 2.05 -5.75
C VAL A 136 20.34 2.20 -4.83
N THR A 137 19.16 2.53 -5.37
CA THR A 137 17.92 2.61 -4.58
C THR A 137 17.56 1.28 -3.93
N THR A 138 17.76 0.15 -4.62
CA THR A 138 17.55 -1.19 -4.05
C THR A 138 18.51 -1.45 -2.88
N LEU A 139 19.80 -1.10 -3.02
CA LEU A 139 20.78 -1.23 -1.93
C LEU A 139 20.38 -0.39 -0.71
N VAL A 140 19.92 0.85 -0.93
CA VAL A 140 19.44 1.72 0.15
C VAL A 140 18.17 1.17 0.78
N ALA A 141 17.24 0.59 0.01
CA ALA A 141 16.05 -0.07 0.55
C ALA A 141 16.41 -1.27 1.44
N VAL A 142 17.41 -2.06 1.04
CA VAL A 142 17.94 -3.17 1.85
C VAL A 142 18.55 -2.64 3.15
N ALA A 143 19.42 -1.64 3.08
CA ALA A 143 19.99 -1.00 4.27
C ALA A 143 18.90 -0.44 5.19
N HIS A 144 17.89 0.22 4.60
CA HIS A 144 16.75 0.78 5.33
C HIS A 144 15.94 -0.32 6.03
N TRP A 145 15.70 -1.47 5.39
CA TRP A 145 15.03 -2.60 6.03
C TRP A 145 15.82 -3.13 7.23
N TYR A 146 17.13 -3.32 7.10
CA TYR A 146 17.96 -3.80 8.20
C TYR A 146 18.00 -2.83 9.38
N ARG A 147 18.01 -1.52 9.11
CA ARG A 147 18.05 -0.47 10.14
C ARG A 147 16.70 -0.23 10.81
N PHE A 148 15.64 -0.03 10.03
CA PHE A 148 14.35 0.48 10.50
C PHE A 148 13.25 -0.57 10.63
N LYS A 149 13.37 -1.71 9.91
CA LYS A 149 12.40 -2.81 9.94
C LYS A 149 10.95 -2.38 9.62
N VAL A 150 10.79 -1.34 8.79
CA VAL A 150 9.48 -0.86 8.32
C VAL A 150 8.96 -1.79 7.22
N PRO A 151 7.78 -2.43 7.35
CA PRO A 151 7.28 -3.43 6.39
C PRO A 151 7.21 -2.96 4.93
N LEU A 152 6.80 -1.70 4.68
CA LEU A 152 6.72 -1.11 3.34
C LEU A 152 8.06 -1.12 2.59
N THR A 153 9.19 -1.12 3.30
CA THR A 153 10.53 -1.10 2.69
C THR A 153 10.79 -2.31 1.80
N LEU A 154 10.21 -3.47 2.14
CA LEU A 154 10.39 -4.68 1.35
C LEU A 154 9.64 -4.57 0.02
N ALA A 155 8.42 -4.05 0.04
CA ALA A 155 7.66 -3.78 -1.18
C ALA A 155 8.34 -2.70 -2.03
N ALA A 156 8.75 -1.58 -1.43
CA ALA A 156 9.47 -0.53 -2.16
C ALA A 156 10.82 -1.02 -2.74
N GLY A 157 11.54 -1.86 -2.00
CA GLY A 157 12.78 -2.49 -2.45
C GLY A 157 12.56 -3.48 -3.60
N LEU A 158 11.49 -4.28 -3.55
CA LEU A 158 11.11 -5.17 -4.65
C LEU A 158 10.68 -4.38 -5.90
N ALA A 159 9.95 -3.27 -5.72
CA ALA A 159 9.61 -2.38 -6.84
C ALA A 159 10.86 -1.79 -7.49
N ALA A 160 11.85 -1.35 -6.69
CA ALA A 160 13.13 -0.88 -7.21
C ALA A 160 13.91 -2.01 -7.92
N PHE A 161 13.89 -3.23 -7.38
CA PHE A 161 14.52 -4.39 -8.01
C PHE A 161 13.87 -4.76 -9.36
N ILE A 162 12.54 -4.70 -9.46
CA ILE A 162 11.83 -4.85 -10.74
C ILE A 162 12.27 -3.75 -11.73
N GLY A 163 12.50 -2.52 -11.26
CA GLY A 163 13.06 -1.43 -12.05
C GLY A 163 14.45 -1.74 -12.64
N ILE A 164 15.32 -2.46 -11.90
CA ILE A 164 16.60 -2.97 -12.43
C ILE A 164 16.35 -3.92 -13.60
N LEU A 165 15.42 -4.87 -13.42
CA LEU A 165 15.09 -5.89 -14.42
C LEU A 165 14.55 -5.23 -15.71
N VAL A 166 13.61 -4.29 -15.58
CA VAL A 166 13.06 -3.53 -16.70
C VAL A 166 14.14 -2.71 -17.42
N SER A 167 15.01 -2.04 -16.65
CA SER A 167 16.10 -1.24 -17.21
C SER A 167 17.13 -2.12 -17.93
N ALA A 168 17.47 -3.30 -17.38
CA ALA A 168 18.36 -4.27 -18.02
C ALA A 168 17.79 -4.81 -19.34
N LEU A 169 16.52 -5.20 -19.34
CA LEU A 169 15.84 -5.67 -20.55
C LEU A 169 15.79 -4.59 -21.63
N SER A 170 15.52 -3.33 -21.25
CA SER A 170 15.46 -2.22 -22.21
C SER A 170 16.78 -1.94 -22.94
N MET A 171 17.91 -2.35 -22.36
CA MET A 171 19.23 -2.21 -22.98
C MET A 171 19.56 -3.35 -23.93
N VAL A 172 19.03 -4.56 -23.69
CA VAL A 172 19.30 -5.76 -24.50
C VAL A 172 18.32 -5.86 -25.67
N PHE A 173 17.04 -5.66 -25.38
CA PHE A 173 15.96 -5.70 -26.35
C PHE A 173 15.48 -4.26 -26.52
N ALA A 174 15.66 -3.68 -27.71
CA ALA A 174 15.15 -2.34 -28.01
C ALA A 174 13.72 -2.19 -27.48
N PHE A 175 13.47 -1.14 -26.68
CA PHE A 175 12.32 -0.95 -25.78
C PHE A 175 10.99 -1.43 -26.41
N SER A 176 10.66 -2.71 -26.21
CA SER A 176 9.43 -3.30 -26.71
C SER A 176 8.36 -3.12 -25.64
N ASP A 177 7.33 -2.35 -25.96
CA ASP A 177 6.17 -2.13 -25.11
C ASP A 177 5.54 -3.46 -24.65
N THR A 178 5.44 -4.44 -25.56
CA THR A 178 4.96 -5.79 -25.23
C THR A 178 5.86 -6.49 -24.22
N LEU A 179 7.18 -6.43 -24.39
CA LEU A 179 8.13 -7.05 -23.45
C LEU A 179 8.02 -6.42 -22.06
N LEU A 180 7.88 -5.10 -21.97
CA LEU A 180 7.68 -4.39 -20.71
C LEU A 180 6.39 -4.86 -20.03
N LYS A 181 5.28 -4.89 -20.76
CA LYS A 181 3.98 -5.33 -20.23
C LYS A 181 4.02 -6.77 -19.72
N VAL A 182 4.58 -7.70 -20.49
CA VAL A 182 4.74 -9.11 -20.10
C VAL A 182 5.66 -9.25 -18.88
N THR A 183 6.75 -8.49 -18.84
CA THR A 183 7.69 -8.51 -17.72
C THR A 183 7.02 -8.00 -16.44
N LEU A 184 6.35 -6.86 -16.49
CA LEU A 184 5.64 -6.31 -15.32
C LEU A 184 4.55 -7.26 -14.82
N PHE A 185 3.79 -7.86 -15.74
CA PHE A 185 2.77 -8.85 -15.38
C PHE A 185 3.40 -10.09 -14.71
N GLY A 186 4.48 -10.63 -15.29
CA GLY A 186 5.21 -11.76 -14.71
C GLY A 186 5.78 -11.44 -13.33
N CYS A 187 6.38 -10.26 -13.16
CA CYS A 187 6.82 -9.77 -11.85
C CYS A 187 5.64 -9.61 -10.88
N GLY A 188 4.49 -9.12 -11.33
CA GLY A 188 3.27 -9.02 -10.54
C GLY A 188 2.81 -10.37 -10.02
N VAL A 189 2.81 -11.42 -10.86
CA VAL A 189 2.50 -12.80 -10.45
C VAL A 189 3.49 -13.29 -9.41
N LEU A 190 4.79 -13.08 -9.60
CA LEU A 190 5.82 -13.49 -8.65
C LEU A 190 5.68 -12.78 -7.30
N VAL A 191 5.46 -11.46 -7.30
CA VAL A 191 5.23 -10.67 -6.07
C VAL A 191 3.95 -11.12 -5.38
N PHE A 192 2.89 -11.43 -6.14
CA PHE A 192 1.64 -11.94 -5.61
C PHE A 192 1.83 -13.31 -4.93
N LEU A 193 2.54 -14.25 -5.57
CA LEU A 193 2.86 -15.55 -4.98
C LEU A 193 3.73 -15.42 -3.72
N LEU A 194 4.68 -14.49 -3.71
CA LEU A 194 5.47 -14.17 -2.51
C LEU A 194 4.57 -13.63 -1.40
N ALA A 195 3.64 -12.73 -1.71
CA ALA A 195 2.68 -12.17 -0.74
C ALA A 195 1.81 -13.28 -0.13
N LEU A 196 1.29 -14.21 -0.95
CA LEU A 196 0.56 -15.39 -0.49
C LEU A 196 1.39 -16.28 0.44
N ARG A 197 2.66 -16.51 0.10
CA ARG A 197 3.55 -17.31 0.93
C ARG A 197 3.71 -16.67 2.31
N TRP A 198 3.92 -15.37 2.38
CA TRP A 198 4.00 -14.65 3.67
C TRP A 198 2.69 -14.71 4.46
N ASP A 199 1.54 -14.52 3.83
CA ASP A 199 0.23 -14.63 4.49
C ASP A 199 -0.04 -16.05 5.02
N SER A 200 0.37 -17.08 4.28
CA SER A 200 0.21 -18.48 4.69
C SER A 200 1.09 -18.88 5.88
N HIS A 201 2.23 -18.21 6.08
CA HIS A 201 3.12 -18.45 7.23
C HIS A 201 2.58 -17.83 8.52
N ASP A 202 1.74 -16.79 8.44
CA ASP A 202 1.17 -16.08 9.60
C ASP A 202 -0.37 -16.01 9.51
N ARG A 203 -1.01 -17.19 9.49
CA ARG A 203 -2.48 -17.31 9.36
C ARG A 203 -3.26 -16.66 10.50
N GLN A 204 -2.65 -16.55 11.68
CA GLN A 204 -3.27 -15.92 12.84
C GLN A 204 -3.03 -14.41 12.91
N ARG A 205 -2.22 -13.85 12.00
CA ARG A 205 -1.90 -12.42 11.86
C ARG A 205 -1.30 -11.81 13.12
N GLN A 206 -0.37 -12.52 13.75
CA GLN A 206 0.21 -12.10 15.02
C GLN A 206 1.62 -11.53 14.86
N THR A 207 2.24 -11.65 13.69
CA THR A 207 3.63 -11.25 13.45
C THR A 207 3.72 -10.12 12.42
N ARG A 208 4.92 -9.54 12.32
CA ARG A 208 5.26 -8.53 11.29
C ARG A 208 5.14 -9.06 9.85
N GLN A 209 5.04 -10.38 9.67
CA GLN A 209 4.89 -10.99 8.34
C GLN A 209 3.55 -10.62 7.71
N SER A 210 2.50 -10.46 8.52
CA SER A 210 1.19 -9.96 8.09
C SER A 210 1.30 -8.55 7.46
N ASP A 211 2.03 -7.65 8.10
CA ASP A 211 2.22 -6.28 7.57
C ASP A 211 3.01 -6.28 6.27
N VAL A 212 4.05 -7.11 6.17
CA VAL A 212 4.84 -7.27 4.94
C VAL A 212 3.96 -7.79 3.82
N ALA A 213 3.18 -8.84 4.06
CA ALA A 213 2.27 -9.42 3.08
C ALA A 213 1.28 -8.38 2.55
N PHE A 214 0.72 -7.53 3.42
CA PHE A 214 -0.17 -6.44 3.01
C PHE A 214 0.49 -5.53 1.96
N TRP A 215 1.72 -5.05 2.21
CA TRP A 215 2.42 -4.15 1.28
C TRP A 215 2.81 -4.86 -0.02
N LEU A 216 3.13 -6.15 0.03
CA LEU A 216 3.40 -6.94 -1.17
C LEU A 216 2.14 -7.12 -2.02
N HIS A 217 0.98 -7.36 -1.41
CA HIS A 217 -0.29 -7.36 -2.13
C HIS A 217 -0.59 -5.99 -2.75
N LEU A 218 -0.34 -4.91 -2.01
CA LEU A 218 -0.51 -3.54 -2.52
C LEU A 218 0.34 -3.28 -3.77
N LEU A 219 1.58 -3.78 -3.80
CA LEU A 219 2.49 -3.70 -4.95
C LEU A 219 2.10 -4.65 -6.10
N ALA A 220 1.63 -5.87 -5.79
CA ALA A 220 1.30 -6.87 -6.79
C ALA A 220 0.13 -6.44 -7.67
N ALA A 221 -0.90 -5.83 -7.08
CA ALA A 221 -2.11 -5.41 -7.80
C ALA A 221 -1.84 -4.50 -9.01
N PRO A 222 -1.11 -3.37 -8.92
CA PRO A 222 -0.83 -2.54 -10.10
C PRO A 222 0.07 -3.25 -11.11
N LEU A 223 1.01 -4.09 -10.67
CA LEU A 223 1.85 -4.88 -11.57
C LEU A 223 1.03 -5.91 -12.38
N LEU A 224 -0.07 -6.41 -11.82
CA LEU A 224 -0.99 -7.33 -12.51
C LEU A 224 -1.99 -6.58 -13.40
N VAL A 225 -2.62 -5.53 -12.86
CA VAL A 225 -3.74 -4.84 -13.52
C VAL A 225 -3.26 -3.89 -14.61
N HIS A 226 -2.19 -3.12 -14.37
CA HIS A 226 -1.75 -2.08 -15.31
C HIS A 226 -1.39 -2.63 -16.69
N PRO A 227 -0.59 -3.72 -16.84
CA PRO A 227 -0.26 -4.25 -18.16
C PRO A 227 -1.48 -4.76 -18.91
N ILE A 228 -2.44 -5.39 -18.22
CA ILE A 228 -3.69 -5.83 -18.85
C ILE A 228 -4.54 -4.62 -19.25
N PHE A 229 -4.60 -3.61 -18.40
CA PHE A 229 -5.36 -2.40 -18.66
C PHE A 229 -4.84 -1.65 -19.90
N VAL A 230 -3.52 -1.43 -20.01
CA VAL A 230 -2.89 -0.69 -21.12
C VAL A 230 -2.73 -1.54 -22.39
N THR A 231 -2.83 -2.87 -22.32
CA THR A 231 -2.97 -3.68 -23.55
C THR A 231 -4.37 -3.57 -24.16
N LEU A 232 -5.38 -3.37 -23.32
CA LEU A 232 -6.78 -3.27 -23.75
C LEU A 232 -7.22 -1.84 -24.04
N ALA A 233 -6.56 -0.84 -23.44
CA ALA A 233 -6.73 0.56 -23.78
C ALA A 233 -6.07 0.82 -25.14
N ASP A 234 -6.86 1.30 -26.10
CA ASP A 234 -6.30 1.77 -27.36
C ASP A 234 -5.40 3.00 -27.12
N SER A 235 -4.59 3.39 -28.10
CA SER A 235 -3.58 4.45 -27.96
C SER A 235 -4.13 5.81 -27.51
N ASP A 236 -5.42 6.06 -27.70
CA ASP A 236 -6.10 7.31 -27.33
C ASP A 236 -6.82 7.25 -25.96
N PHE A 237 -6.64 6.17 -25.19
CA PHE A 237 -7.36 5.95 -23.93
C PHE A 237 -8.90 5.93 -24.06
N ASP A 238 -9.44 5.79 -25.26
CA ASP A 238 -10.85 5.56 -25.48
C ASP A 238 -11.22 4.15 -24.97
N VAL A 239 -11.99 4.14 -23.88
CA VAL A 239 -12.37 2.89 -23.22
C VAL A 239 -13.56 2.27 -23.94
N SER A 240 -13.31 1.18 -24.67
CA SER A 240 -14.39 0.37 -25.26
C SER A 240 -15.24 -0.32 -24.19
N LEU A 241 -16.50 -0.63 -24.51
CA LEU A 241 -17.38 -1.42 -23.63
C LEU A 241 -16.73 -2.76 -23.22
N THR A 242 -16.04 -3.41 -24.16
CA THR A 242 -15.31 -4.67 -23.92
C THR A 242 -14.20 -4.48 -22.89
N GLN A 243 -13.41 -3.42 -23.00
CA GLN A 243 -12.35 -3.11 -22.03
C GLN A 243 -12.93 -2.82 -20.64
N ALA A 244 -14.06 -2.11 -20.58
CA ALA A 244 -14.73 -1.85 -19.32
C ALA A 244 -15.20 -3.15 -18.65
N LEU A 245 -15.79 -4.07 -19.42
CA LEU A 245 -16.20 -5.38 -18.93
C LEU A 245 -15.01 -6.22 -18.45
N ILE A 246 -13.89 -6.24 -19.18
CA ILE A 246 -12.70 -6.99 -18.78
C ILE A 246 -12.09 -6.39 -17.50
N THR A 247 -11.97 -5.07 -17.41
CA THR A 247 -11.41 -4.41 -16.22
C THR A 247 -12.30 -4.64 -15.00
N LEU A 248 -13.63 -4.59 -15.17
CA LEU A 248 -14.59 -4.91 -14.12
C LEU A 248 -14.49 -6.38 -13.70
N LEU A 249 -14.36 -7.31 -14.65
CA LEU A 249 -14.17 -8.73 -14.36
C LEU A 249 -12.87 -8.98 -13.57
N LEU A 250 -11.76 -8.37 -13.99
CA LEU A 250 -10.49 -8.45 -13.27
C LEU A 250 -10.61 -7.90 -11.85
N TYR A 251 -11.29 -6.76 -11.69
CA TYR A 251 -11.55 -6.21 -10.37
C TYR A 251 -12.39 -7.16 -9.51
N LEU A 252 -13.45 -7.76 -10.05
CA LEU A 252 -14.27 -8.74 -9.35
C LEU A 252 -13.46 -9.98 -8.94
N VAL A 253 -12.56 -10.46 -9.80
CA VAL A 253 -11.64 -11.56 -9.46
C VAL A 253 -10.72 -11.15 -8.32
N LEU A 254 -10.09 -9.97 -8.39
CA LEU A 254 -9.24 -9.46 -7.32
C LEU A 254 -10.01 -9.22 -6.01
N SER A 255 -11.26 -8.75 -6.09
CA SER A 255 -12.16 -8.60 -4.93
C SER A 255 -12.51 -9.95 -4.31
N ALA A 256 -12.81 -10.96 -5.13
CA ALA A 256 -13.06 -12.32 -4.64
C ALA A 256 -11.81 -12.90 -3.96
N MET A 257 -10.63 -12.74 -4.57
CA MET A 257 -9.36 -13.13 -3.97
C MET A 257 -9.10 -12.38 -2.66
N SER A 258 -9.37 -11.08 -2.64
CA SER A 258 -9.28 -10.21 -1.47
C SER A 258 -10.18 -10.69 -0.31
N LEU A 259 -11.40 -11.16 -0.60
CA LEU A 259 -12.29 -11.78 0.39
C LEU A 259 -11.78 -13.13 0.90
N VAL A 260 -11.30 -14.00 0.00
CA VAL A 260 -10.75 -15.33 0.38
C VAL A 260 -9.54 -15.17 1.30
N LEU A 261 -8.62 -14.27 0.95
CA LEU A 261 -7.42 -13.95 1.73
C LEU A 261 -7.73 -13.10 2.97
N ASP A 262 -8.94 -12.54 3.06
CA ASP A 262 -9.36 -11.59 4.08
C ASP A 262 -8.48 -10.33 4.10
N ARG A 263 -8.03 -9.86 2.93
CA ARG A 263 -7.06 -8.77 2.75
C ARG A 263 -7.59 -7.66 1.86
N ARG A 264 -7.88 -6.48 2.41
CA ARG A 264 -8.46 -5.35 1.67
C ARG A 264 -7.48 -4.67 0.69
N ALA A 265 -6.16 -4.84 0.90
CA ALA A 265 -5.09 -4.17 0.15
C ALA A 265 -5.20 -4.31 -1.37
N LEU A 266 -5.45 -5.54 -1.85
CA LEU A 266 -5.57 -5.86 -3.28
C LEU A 266 -6.65 -5.02 -3.95
N MET A 267 -7.79 -4.94 -3.29
CA MET A 267 -8.97 -4.29 -3.81
C MET A 267 -8.83 -2.77 -3.82
N VAL A 268 -8.22 -2.20 -2.77
CA VAL A 268 -7.93 -0.77 -2.70
C VAL A 268 -6.92 -0.36 -3.76
N SER A 269 -5.88 -1.17 -4.00
CA SER A 269 -4.85 -0.86 -4.98
C SER A 269 -5.37 -0.86 -6.43
N ALA A 270 -6.29 -1.77 -6.75
CA ALA A 270 -6.90 -1.87 -8.09
C ALA A 270 -8.04 -0.86 -8.33
N LEU A 271 -8.50 -0.16 -7.29
CA LEU A 271 -9.69 0.70 -7.34
C LEU A 271 -9.53 1.88 -8.32
N SER A 272 -8.33 2.47 -8.41
CA SER A 272 -8.06 3.60 -9.30
C SER A 272 -8.35 3.26 -10.77
N TYR A 273 -8.05 2.03 -11.20
CA TYR A 273 -8.34 1.55 -12.56
C TYR A 273 -9.85 1.46 -12.81
N VAL A 274 -10.63 1.00 -11.82
CA VAL A 274 -12.10 0.93 -11.94
C VAL A 274 -12.71 2.32 -11.98
N ILE A 275 -12.25 3.23 -11.12
CA ILE A 275 -12.69 4.64 -11.13
C ILE A 275 -12.44 5.25 -12.51
N TYR A 276 -11.24 5.04 -13.06
CA TYR A 276 -10.86 5.54 -14.38
C TYR A 276 -11.76 4.98 -15.48
N VAL A 277 -11.89 3.65 -15.56
CA VAL A 277 -12.71 2.97 -16.57
C VAL A 277 -14.16 3.40 -16.50
N PHE A 278 -14.72 3.49 -15.29
CA PHE A 278 -16.10 3.88 -15.10
C PHE A 278 -16.31 5.35 -15.50
N GLY A 279 -15.35 6.22 -15.21
CA GLY A 279 -15.35 7.60 -15.68
C GLY A 279 -15.31 7.72 -17.21
N ALA A 280 -14.38 7.02 -17.86
CA ALA A 280 -14.27 7.02 -19.31
C ALA A 280 -15.55 6.48 -19.98
N LEU A 281 -16.15 5.43 -19.42
CA LEU A 281 -17.41 4.86 -19.89
C LEU A 281 -18.55 5.88 -19.77
N LEU A 282 -18.69 6.59 -18.65
CA LEU A 282 -19.72 7.63 -18.50
C LEU A 282 -19.52 8.79 -19.49
N THR A 283 -18.27 9.20 -19.73
CA THR A 283 -17.95 10.21 -20.75
C THR A 283 -18.35 9.73 -22.14
N SER A 284 -18.15 8.44 -22.48
CA SER A 284 -18.56 7.87 -23.77
C SER A 284 -20.08 7.90 -23.99
N PHE A 285 -20.88 7.84 -22.92
CA PHE A 285 -22.34 7.99 -22.95
C PHE A 285 -22.81 9.45 -22.87
N GLY A 286 -21.90 10.44 -22.92
CA GLY A 286 -22.22 11.86 -22.83
C GLY A 286 -22.44 12.39 -21.42
N VAL A 287 -22.18 11.59 -20.39
CA VAL A 287 -22.37 11.94 -18.97
C VAL A 287 -21.09 12.56 -18.41
N VAL A 288 -20.80 13.81 -18.78
CA VAL A 288 -19.58 14.51 -18.34
C VAL A 288 -19.78 15.23 -17.00
N ASN A 289 -20.81 16.07 -16.89
CA ASN A 289 -21.03 16.93 -15.71
C ASN A 289 -21.42 16.14 -14.45
N LEU A 290 -22.14 15.03 -14.62
CA LEU A 290 -22.60 14.19 -13.51
C LEU A 290 -21.70 12.97 -13.27
N GLY A 291 -20.69 12.74 -14.13
CA GLY A 291 -19.87 11.54 -14.11
C GLY A 291 -19.21 11.32 -12.75
N ALA A 292 -18.54 12.35 -12.21
CA ALA A 292 -17.90 12.28 -10.91
C ALA A 292 -18.87 11.96 -9.76
N ALA A 293 -20.08 12.52 -9.77
CA ALA A 293 -21.09 12.25 -8.75
C ALA A 293 -21.60 10.81 -8.83
N ILE A 294 -21.84 10.29 -10.03
CA ILE A 294 -22.29 8.91 -10.26
C ILE A 294 -21.18 7.93 -9.86
N ILE A 295 -19.94 8.18 -10.27
CA ILE A 295 -18.77 7.38 -9.87
C ILE A 295 -18.65 7.35 -8.35
N GLY A 296 -18.66 8.52 -7.71
CA GLY A 296 -18.57 8.64 -6.26
C GLY A 296 -19.70 7.92 -5.53
N LEU A 297 -20.93 8.02 -6.04
CA LEU A 297 -22.09 7.34 -5.47
C LEU A 297 -21.99 5.82 -5.65
N VAL A 298 -21.76 5.33 -6.87
CA VAL A 298 -21.73 3.89 -7.18
C VAL A 298 -20.55 3.20 -6.50
N ILE A 299 -19.35 3.75 -6.68
CA ILE A 299 -18.13 3.16 -6.12
C ILE A 299 -18.08 3.37 -4.61
N GLY A 300 -18.39 4.58 -4.13
CA GLY A 300 -18.39 4.87 -2.69
C GLY A 300 -19.42 4.02 -1.94
N PHE A 301 -20.65 3.93 -2.44
CA PHE A 301 -21.66 3.06 -1.83
C PHE A 301 -21.27 1.58 -1.92
N GLY A 302 -20.73 1.12 -3.06
CA GLY A 302 -20.24 -0.25 -3.21
C GLY A 302 -19.15 -0.61 -2.19
N LEU A 303 -18.19 0.29 -1.96
CA LEU A 303 -17.15 0.12 -0.95
C LEU A 303 -17.69 0.13 0.47
N LEU A 304 -18.67 0.99 0.77
CA LEU A 304 -19.33 1.02 2.08
C LEU A 304 -20.10 -0.28 2.34
N LEU A 305 -20.87 -0.75 1.36
CA LEU A 305 -21.56 -2.04 1.46
C LEU A 305 -20.57 -3.17 1.66
N LEU A 306 -19.49 -3.23 0.89
CA LEU A 306 -18.48 -4.27 1.05
C LEU A 306 -17.79 -4.20 2.42
N SER A 307 -17.55 -2.99 2.95
CA SER A 307 -16.98 -2.81 4.29
C SER A 307 -17.90 -3.37 5.38
N VAL A 308 -19.21 -3.13 5.28
CA VAL A 308 -20.21 -3.63 6.23
C VAL A 308 -20.44 -5.14 6.08
N PHE A 309 -20.54 -5.62 4.84
CA PHE A 309 -20.86 -7.01 4.53
C PHE A 309 -19.63 -7.90 4.29
N TRP A 310 -18.44 -7.45 4.70
CA TRP A 310 -17.19 -8.16 4.49
C TRP A 310 -17.21 -9.60 5.02
N HIS A 311 -17.53 -9.78 6.31
CA HIS A 311 -17.58 -11.10 6.94
C HIS A 311 -18.68 -12.01 6.35
N PRO A 312 -19.94 -11.55 6.18
CA PRO A 312 -20.97 -12.36 5.52
C PRO A 312 -20.58 -12.84 4.12
N LEU A 313 -20.04 -11.95 3.27
CA LEU A 313 -19.63 -12.28 1.90
C LEU A 313 -18.47 -13.28 1.90
N ARG A 314 -17.52 -13.11 2.80
CA ARG A 314 -16.42 -14.06 2.98
C ARG A 314 -16.92 -15.44 3.37
N ILE A 315 -17.84 -15.55 4.33
CA ILE A 315 -18.40 -16.83 4.76
C ILE A 315 -19.09 -17.53 3.58
N GLN A 316 -19.89 -16.80 2.80
CA GLN A 316 -20.56 -17.35 1.62
C GLN A 316 -19.56 -17.85 0.58
N LEU A 317 -18.54 -17.05 0.27
CA LEU A 317 -17.53 -17.39 -0.72
C LEU A 317 -16.71 -18.62 -0.29
N MET A 318 -16.33 -18.70 0.98
CA MET A 318 -15.54 -19.80 1.52
C MET A 318 -16.27 -21.15 1.49
N ARG A 319 -17.60 -21.18 1.40
CA ARG A 319 -18.36 -22.43 1.20
C ARG A 319 -18.10 -23.09 -0.16
N VAL A 320 -17.68 -22.32 -1.16
CA VAL A 320 -17.39 -22.80 -2.52
C VAL A 320 -15.90 -23.11 -2.70
N VAL A 321 -15.05 -22.53 -1.86
CA VAL A 321 -13.59 -22.69 -1.93
C VAL A 321 -13.18 -24.10 -1.47
N PRO A 322 -12.34 -24.83 -2.22
CA PRO A 322 -11.86 -26.17 -1.82
C PRO A 322 -11.15 -26.18 -0.46
N GLU A 323 -11.34 -27.24 0.33
CA GLU A 323 -10.75 -27.40 1.67
C GLU A 323 -9.24 -27.18 1.71
N LYS A 324 -8.51 -27.61 0.67
CA LYS A 324 -7.06 -27.40 0.55
C LYS A 324 -6.66 -25.92 0.60
N ILE A 325 -7.47 -25.04 0.00
CA ILE A 325 -7.23 -23.58 0.02
C ILE A 325 -7.67 -23.00 1.36
N GLN A 326 -8.75 -23.51 1.96
CA GLN A 326 -9.19 -23.10 3.29
C GLN A 326 -8.11 -23.32 4.36
N LEU A 327 -7.30 -24.38 4.20
CA LEU A 327 -6.14 -24.68 5.05
C LEU A 327 -4.93 -23.75 4.83
N LEU A 328 -4.92 -22.90 3.82
CA LEU A 328 -3.83 -21.94 3.56
C LEU A 328 -4.18 -20.51 3.96
N VAL A 329 -5.48 -20.20 4.07
CA VAL A 329 -5.99 -18.85 4.38
C VAL A 329 -6.40 -18.72 5.85
N PRO A 330 -6.62 -17.50 6.39
CA PRO A 330 -7.05 -17.31 7.76
C PRO A 330 -8.34 -18.09 8.08
N PRO A 331 -8.53 -18.61 9.30
CA PRO A 331 -9.77 -19.30 9.67
C PRO A 331 -10.98 -18.36 9.56
N ILE A 332 -12.16 -18.93 9.35
CA ILE A 332 -13.43 -18.20 9.45
C ILE A 332 -13.70 -18.00 10.94
N ARG A 333 -13.87 -16.74 11.35
CA ARG A 333 -14.35 -16.34 12.67
C ARG A 333 -15.82 -15.95 12.54
#